data_AF-A0A9W8R9H6-F1
#
_entry.id   AF-A0A9W8R9H6-F1
#
_cell.length_a   1.000
_cell.length_b   1.000
_cell.length_c   1.000
_cell.angle_alpha   90.00
_cell.angle_beta   90.00
_cell.angle_gamma   90.00
#
_symmetry.space_group_name_H-M   'P 1'
#
loop_
_entity.id
_entity.type
_entity.pdbx_description
1 polymer ?
#
loop_
_entity_poly.entity_id
_entity_poly.type
_entity_poly.pdbx_seq_one_letter_code
_entity_poly.pdbx_strand_id
1 'polypeptide(L)'
;MINSTNPYQVKECVTGDGKLAGATLIDEAFVNHLYTRTSLKINDLGRDEYQSFMARWEMNPKRLFNGQPEQPDFVFDAPIKAVRAWNRVRKKTEFRLTSEEMRFFFDKSYTGIRMLISEQLRRVKQATGQRPNHIFLVGGLGDSPYIYNKLKALYENITVLRPHSRWSAVASGGVMRLLRDGIITHASPSQEKERILRSLPEVTSRKSRYSYGIAVRCSIEYLDDFDKDKDEVEIDAEGRNVTYRMKWYLVKGEEVLRHSPVKVPYTKYVQDELPPKCIFSIRYSRESEPPRRREGTKILCQIECDWDKPIDQWKRVGNPSDGWRKYDDLALAMTFEGGQPKWHLRVGTNTEVQNVQIKYMD
;
A
#
# COMPACT_ATOMS: atom_id res chain seq x y z
N MET A 1 -12.04 -11.12 -4.35
CA MET A 1 -13.04 -11.99 -5.00
C MET A 1 -12.33 -13.19 -5.57
N ILE A 2 -12.94 -14.37 -5.43
CA ILE A 2 -12.44 -15.60 -6.05
C ILE A 2 -13.04 -15.63 -7.46
N ASN A 3 -12.18 -15.68 -8.47
CA ASN A 3 -12.60 -15.80 -9.88
C ASN A 3 -12.72 -17.27 -10.28
N SER A 4 -11.82 -18.12 -9.79
CA SER A 4 -11.83 -19.56 -10.01
C SER A 4 -11.22 -20.27 -8.80
N THR A 5 -11.67 -21.50 -8.52
CA THR A 5 -11.11 -22.37 -7.49
C THR A 5 -10.13 -23.40 -8.06
N ASN A 6 -10.14 -23.64 -9.37
CA ASN A 6 -9.21 -24.54 -10.05
C ASN A 6 -8.94 -24.08 -11.51
N PRO A 7 -7.75 -23.53 -11.82
CA PRO A 7 -6.71 -23.12 -10.87
C PRO A 7 -7.22 -22.02 -9.94
N TYR A 8 -6.65 -21.92 -8.73
CA TYR A 8 -7.11 -20.95 -7.73
C TYR A 8 -6.72 -19.52 -8.14
N GLN A 9 -7.72 -18.71 -8.45
CA GLN A 9 -7.55 -17.35 -8.95
C GLN A 9 -8.36 -16.36 -8.12
N VAL A 10 -7.72 -15.26 -7.72
CA VAL A 10 -8.34 -14.19 -6.96
C VAL A 10 -8.04 -12.83 -7.58
N LYS A 11 -8.99 -11.92 -7.46
CA LYS A 11 -8.79 -10.49 -7.73
C LYS A 11 -9.12 -9.64 -6.53
N GLU A 12 -8.48 -8.49 -6.46
CA GLU A 12 -8.82 -7.48 -5.46
C GLU A 12 -10.04 -6.65 -5.89
N CYS A 13 -11.07 -6.60 -5.04
CA CYS A 13 -12.30 -5.85 -5.37
C CYS A 13 -12.13 -4.34 -5.11
N VAL A 14 -11.47 -4.00 -4.01
CA VAL A 14 -11.27 -2.63 -3.52
C VAL A 14 -9.89 -2.55 -2.89
N THR A 15 -9.26 -1.37 -2.90
CA THR A 15 -7.95 -1.20 -2.25
C THR A 15 -8.05 -1.50 -0.75
N GLY A 16 -7.07 -2.22 -0.21
CA GLY A 16 -6.88 -2.31 1.24
C GLY A 16 -6.64 -0.94 1.88
N ASP A 17 -6.84 -0.88 3.19
CA ASP A 17 -6.61 0.30 4.03
C ASP A 17 -5.95 -0.13 5.35
N GLY A 18 -5.41 0.82 6.10
CA GLY A 18 -4.71 0.57 7.36
C GLY A 18 -4.82 1.73 8.35
N LYS A 19 -4.67 1.42 9.63
CA LYS A 19 -4.66 2.39 10.72
C LYS A 19 -3.66 1.97 11.78
N LEU A 20 -3.13 2.94 12.51
CA LEU A 20 -2.40 2.71 13.76
C LEU A 20 -3.38 2.24 14.86
N ALA A 21 -3.82 0.99 14.75
CA ALA A 21 -4.80 0.36 15.65
C ALA A 21 -4.37 -1.07 16.05
N GLY A 22 -3.06 -1.34 15.99
CA GLY A 22 -2.49 -2.66 16.26
C GLY A 22 -2.34 -2.98 17.74
N ALA A 23 -1.55 -4.02 18.03
CA ALA A 23 -1.31 -4.51 19.39
C ALA A 23 -0.56 -3.50 20.27
N THR A 24 0.24 -2.62 19.65
CA THR A 24 0.98 -1.56 20.34
C THR A 24 0.09 -0.64 21.17
N LEU A 25 -1.12 -0.31 20.70
CA LEU A 25 -2.04 0.53 21.50
C LEU A 25 -2.54 -0.17 22.76
N ILE A 26 -2.57 -1.52 22.74
CA ILE A 26 -2.94 -2.33 23.91
C ILE A 26 -1.83 -2.24 24.95
N ASP A 27 -0.57 -2.30 24.48
CA ASP A 27 0.61 -2.17 25.33
C ASP A 27 0.73 -0.77 25.91
N GLU A 28 0.51 0.26 25.10
CA GLU A 28 0.48 1.65 25.55
C GLU A 28 -0.60 1.86 26.62
N ALA A 29 -1.79 1.30 26.43
CA ALA A 29 -2.87 1.40 27.41
C ALA A 29 -2.52 0.69 28.73
N PHE A 30 -1.90 -0.49 28.66
CA PHE A 30 -1.39 -1.21 29.84
C PHE A 30 -0.28 -0.44 30.55
N VAL A 31 0.73 0.05 29.82
CA VAL A 31 1.83 0.84 30.38
C VAL A 31 1.30 2.10 31.04
N ASN A 32 0.40 2.84 30.38
CA ASN A 32 -0.24 4.01 30.97
C ASN A 32 -1.01 3.65 32.26
N HIS A 33 -1.71 2.51 32.27
CA HIS A 33 -2.39 2.03 33.47
C HIS A 33 -1.41 1.77 34.61
N LEU A 34 -0.27 1.13 34.35
CA LEU A 34 0.78 0.92 35.36
C LEU A 34 1.21 2.23 36.03
N TYR A 35 1.43 3.29 35.25
CA TYR A 35 1.91 4.58 35.74
C TYR A 35 0.83 5.44 36.42
N THR A 36 -0.43 5.32 36.01
CA THR A 36 -1.49 6.26 36.42
C THR A 36 -2.55 5.68 37.35
N ARG A 37 -2.73 4.35 37.34
CA ARG A 37 -3.82 3.68 38.06
C ARG A 37 -3.35 2.66 39.09
N THR A 38 -2.05 2.34 39.12
CA THR A 38 -1.51 1.43 40.13
C THR A 38 -0.71 2.19 41.19
N SER A 39 -0.55 1.58 42.37
CA SER A 39 0.37 2.09 43.42
C SER A 39 1.82 1.64 43.24
N LEU A 40 2.14 0.96 42.13
CA LEU A 40 3.45 0.39 41.86
C LEU A 40 4.45 1.49 41.49
N LYS A 41 5.64 1.42 42.06
CA LYS A 41 6.76 2.29 41.76
C LYS A 41 7.56 1.73 40.56
N ILE A 42 6.95 1.77 39.37
CA ILE A 42 7.56 1.23 38.15
C ILE A 42 8.91 1.92 37.84
N ASN A 43 9.04 3.21 38.16
CA ASN A 43 10.30 3.96 37.99
C ASN A 43 11.45 3.47 38.88
N ASP A 44 11.17 2.70 39.93
CA ASP A 44 12.20 2.14 40.83
C ASP A 44 12.78 0.82 40.28
N LEU A 45 12.27 0.32 39.15
CA LEU A 45 12.72 -0.95 38.55
C LEU A 45 13.97 -0.77 37.69
N GLY A 46 14.89 -1.71 37.82
CA GLY A 46 15.96 -1.88 36.84
C GLY A 46 15.41 -2.35 35.49
N ARG A 47 16.24 -2.23 34.44
CA ARG A 47 15.87 -2.63 33.07
C ARG A 47 15.36 -4.08 33.01
N ASP A 48 16.08 -5.02 33.61
CA ASP A 48 15.78 -6.46 33.51
C ASP A 48 14.49 -6.83 34.28
N GLU A 49 14.25 -6.17 35.41
CA GLU A 49 13.03 -6.35 36.21
C GLU A 49 11.81 -5.84 35.45
N TYR A 50 11.93 -4.66 34.82
CA TYR A 50 10.88 -4.11 33.97
C TYR A 50 10.61 -5.01 32.76
N GLN A 51 11.66 -5.46 32.05
CA GLN A 51 11.52 -6.36 30.91
C GLN A 51 10.86 -7.68 31.28
N SER A 52 11.25 -8.27 32.42
CA SER A 52 10.63 -9.51 32.92
C SER A 52 9.15 -9.33 33.24
N PHE A 53 8.78 -8.17 33.80
CA PHE A 53 7.38 -7.84 34.07
C PHE A 53 6.57 -7.63 32.79
N MET A 54 7.13 -6.92 31.81
CA MET A 54 6.51 -6.75 30.49
C MET A 54 6.41 -8.07 29.73
N ALA A 55 7.38 -8.98 29.86
CA ALA A 55 7.30 -10.31 29.27
C ALA A 55 6.14 -11.13 29.84
N ARG A 56 5.85 -11.03 31.14
CA ARG A 56 4.67 -11.66 31.76
C ARG A 56 3.37 -11.12 31.15
N TRP A 57 3.26 -9.80 31.01
CA TRP A 57 2.14 -9.15 30.33
C TRP A 57 1.95 -9.69 28.90
N GLU A 58 3.02 -9.69 28.11
CA GLU A 58 3.01 -10.13 26.70
C GLU A 58 2.68 -11.60 26.52
N MET A 59 3.17 -12.48 27.40
CA MET A 59 3.00 -13.93 27.25
C MET A 59 1.68 -14.44 27.82
N ASN A 60 1.09 -13.73 28.79
CA ASN A 60 -0.09 -14.21 29.50
C ASN A 60 -1.30 -13.26 29.34
N PRO A 61 -1.53 -12.22 30.16
CA PRO A 61 -2.78 -11.44 30.10
C PRO A 61 -3.17 -10.99 28.70
N LYS A 62 -2.24 -10.38 27.94
CA LYS A 62 -2.52 -9.87 26.59
C LYS A 62 -2.92 -10.97 25.59
N ARG A 63 -2.29 -12.14 25.67
CA ARG A 63 -2.53 -13.25 24.72
C ARG A 63 -3.73 -14.10 25.09
N LEU A 64 -3.96 -14.32 26.37
CA LEU A 64 -4.97 -15.26 26.86
C LEU A 64 -6.32 -14.60 27.14
N PHE A 65 -6.39 -13.26 27.16
CA PHE A 65 -7.65 -12.56 27.35
C PHE A 65 -8.66 -12.92 26.25
N ASN A 66 -9.84 -13.38 26.66
CA ASN A 66 -10.94 -13.81 25.81
C ASN A 66 -12.22 -13.00 26.04
N GLY A 67 -12.28 -12.23 27.14
CA GLY A 67 -13.36 -11.32 27.51
C GLY A 67 -14.65 -11.98 27.98
N GLN A 68 -14.66 -13.30 28.16
CA GLN A 68 -15.81 -14.05 28.64
C GLN A 68 -16.10 -13.72 30.12
N PRO A 69 -17.37 -13.73 30.55
CA PRO A 69 -17.73 -13.45 31.95
C PRO A 69 -17.07 -14.39 32.96
N GLU A 70 -16.83 -15.65 32.57
CA GLU A 70 -16.27 -16.69 33.43
C GLU A 70 -14.74 -16.67 33.48
N GLN A 71 -14.09 -15.85 32.65
CA GLN A 71 -12.62 -15.74 32.68
C GLN A 71 -12.19 -15.05 33.98
N PRO A 72 -11.36 -15.71 34.81
CA PRO A 72 -10.88 -15.09 36.04
C PRO A 72 -9.96 -13.90 35.74
N ASP A 73 -9.87 -12.98 36.69
CA ASP A 73 -8.89 -11.90 36.66
C ASP A 73 -7.47 -12.45 36.54
N PHE A 74 -6.61 -11.74 35.81
CA PHE A 74 -5.20 -12.13 35.74
C PHE A 74 -4.49 -11.66 37.01
N VAL A 75 -3.90 -12.61 37.73
CA VAL A 75 -3.12 -12.33 38.95
C VAL A 75 -1.71 -12.86 38.77
N PHE A 76 -0.72 -12.01 39.03
CA PHE A 76 0.70 -12.38 39.01
C PHE A 76 1.50 -11.47 39.93
N ASP A 77 2.69 -11.90 40.35
CA ASP A 77 3.50 -11.10 41.26
C ASP A 77 4.04 -9.82 40.61
N ALA A 78 3.84 -8.69 41.29
CA ALA A 78 4.56 -7.47 41.00
C ALA A 78 6.04 -7.61 41.41
N PRO A 79 6.98 -6.97 40.69
CA PRO A 79 8.36 -6.93 41.14
C PRO A 79 8.46 -6.27 42.52
N ILE A 80 9.16 -6.93 43.46
CA ILE A 80 9.19 -6.50 44.87
C ILE A 80 9.61 -5.04 45.00
N LYS A 81 10.59 -4.59 44.21
CA LYS A 81 11.06 -3.19 44.22
C LYS A 81 9.97 -2.18 43.86
N ALA A 82 9.05 -2.51 42.96
CA ALA A 82 7.91 -1.66 42.63
C ALA A 82 6.83 -1.65 43.72
N VAL A 83 6.75 -2.66 44.58
CA VAL A 83 5.76 -2.70 45.67
C VAL A 83 6.19 -1.76 46.79
N ARG A 84 5.26 -0.94 47.32
CA ARG A 84 5.55 -0.06 48.48
C ARG A 84 5.89 -0.88 49.73
N ALA A 85 6.81 -0.40 50.57
CA ALA A 85 7.31 -1.12 51.74
C ALA A 85 6.19 -1.66 52.66
N TRP A 86 5.17 -0.86 52.93
CA TRP A 86 4.03 -1.27 53.78
C TRP A 86 3.21 -2.43 53.19
N ASN A 87 3.12 -2.51 51.86
CA ASN A 87 2.45 -3.61 51.17
C ASN A 87 3.31 -4.88 51.17
N ARG A 88 4.65 -4.75 51.12
CA ARG A 88 5.58 -5.88 51.26
C ARG A 88 5.44 -6.55 52.63
N VAL A 89 5.41 -5.76 53.71
CA VAL A 89 5.23 -6.26 55.08
C VAL A 89 3.91 -7.02 55.24
N ARG A 90 2.85 -6.53 54.58
CA ARG A 90 1.52 -7.17 54.57
C ARG A 90 1.39 -8.33 53.58
N LYS A 91 2.48 -8.73 52.91
CA LYS A 91 2.50 -9.76 51.84
C LYS A 91 1.49 -9.49 50.71
N LYS A 92 1.20 -8.22 50.42
CA LYS A 92 0.34 -7.77 49.32
C LYS A 92 1.19 -7.40 48.11
N THR A 93 1.78 -8.41 47.47
CA THR A 93 2.66 -8.26 46.29
C THR A 93 1.99 -8.63 44.97
N GLU A 94 0.76 -9.15 45.03
CA GLU A 94 -0.02 -9.50 43.85
C GLU A 94 -0.37 -8.24 43.03
N PHE A 95 -0.17 -8.35 41.72
CA PHE A 95 -0.72 -7.47 40.72
C PHE A 95 -1.90 -8.15 40.06
N ARG A 96 -3.07 -7.50 40.11
CA ARG A 96 -4.32 -8.00 39.56
C ARG A 96 -4.75 -7.11 38.41
N LEU A 97 -5.15 -7.73 37.31
CA LEU A 97 -5.81 -7.10 36.18
C LEU A 97 -7.21 -7.66 36.05
N THR A 98 -8.19 -6.80 36.25
CA THR A 98 -9.60 -7.13 36.14
C THR A 98 -10.02 -7.30 34.69
N SER A 99 -11.11 -8.04 34.46
CA SER A 99 -11.74 -8.13 33.13
C SER A 99 -12.11 -6.75 32.56
N GLU A 100 -12.52 -5.79 33.40
CA GLU A 100 -12.84 -4.42 32.99
C GLU A 100 -11.60 -3.67 32.47
N GLU A 101 -10.49 -3.71 33.21
CA GLU A 101 -9.22 -3.10 32.79
C GLU A 101 -8.70 -3.74 31.50
N MET A 102 -8.78 -5.07 31.39
CA MET A 102 -8.40 -5.77 30.16
C MET A 102 -9.25 -5.33 28.97
N ARG A 103 -10.57 -5.16 29.12
CA ARG A 103 -11.41 -4.60 28.02
C ARG A 103 -10.96 -3.19 27.65
N PHE A 104 -10.65 -2.35 28.64
CA PHE A 104 -10.19 -0.99 28.43
C PHE A 104 -8.89 -0.94 27.63
N PHE A 105 -7.91 -1.82 27.91
CA PHE A 105 -6.66 -1.86 27.15
C PHE A 105 -6.87 -2.16 25.66
N PHE A 106 -7.85 -2.99 25.33
CA PHE A 106 -8.12 -3.39 23.95
C PHE A 106 -9.03 -2.40 23.19
N ASP A 107 -9.69 -1.47 23.88
CA ASP A 107 -10.81 -0.69 23.31
C ASP A 107 -10.40 0.13 22.07
N LYS A 108 -9.27 0.84 22.16
CA LYS A 108 -8.75 1.64 21.03
C LYS A 108 -8.40 0.78 19.82
N SER A 109 -7.69 -0.33 20.03
CA SER A 109 -7.32 -1.27 18.95
C SER A 109 -8.56 -1.91 18.33
N TYR A 110 -9.48 -2.41 19.16
CA TYR A 110 -10.70 -3.06 18.69
C TYR A 110 -11.59 -2.08 17.91
N THR A 111 -11.75 -0.85 18.39
CA THR A 111 -12.50 0.20 17.69
C THR A 111 -11.90 0.50 16.32
N GLY A 112 -10.57 0.65 16.23
CA GLY A 112 -9.89 0.86 14.95
C GLY A 112 -10.07 -0.31 13.98
N ILE A 113 -9.93 -1.55 14.45
CA ILE A 113 -10.17 -2.77 13.65
C ILE A 113 -11.61 -2.79 13.13
N ARG A 114 -12.59 -2.52 14.00
CA ARG A 114 -14.01 -2.50 13.62
C ARG A 114 -14.30 -1.46 12.55
N MET A 115 -13.74 -0.25 12.68
CA MET A 115 -13.89 0.82 11.70
C MET A 115 -13.34 0.40 10.33
N LEU A 116 -12.12 -0.15 10.29
CA LEU A 116 -11.49 -0.61 9.04
C LEU A 116 -12.31 -1.71 8.36
N ILE A 117 -12.77 -2.72 9.12
CA ILE A 117 -13.61 -3.80 8.57
C ILE A 117 -14.93 -3.22 8.04
N SER A 118 -15.61 -2.37 8.82
CA SER A 118 -16.90 -1.79 8.41
C SER A 118 -16.78 -0.99 7.12
N GLU A 119 -15.73 -0.18 7.00
CA GLU A 119 -15.45 0.62 5.81
C GLU A 119 -15.12 -0.27 4.61
N GLN A 120 -14.31 -1.32 4.80
CA GLN A 120 -14.00 -2.26 3.73
C GLN A 120 -15.25 -3.03 3.26
N LEU A 121 -16.12 -3.48 4.17
CA LEU A 121 -17.39 -4.12 3.83
C LEU A 121 -18.28 -3.19 3.00
N ARG A 122 -18.37 -1.91 3.39
CA ARG A 122 -19.12 -0.87 2.67
C ARG A 122 -18.58 -0.69 1.25
N ARG A 123 -17.25 -0.52 1.11
CA ARG A 123 -16.58 -0.34 -0.18
C ARG A 123 -16.76 -1.55 -1.10
N VAL A 124 -16.64 -2.77 -0.57
CA VAL A 124 -16.89 -4.00 -1.35
C VAL A 124 -18.34 -4.03 -1.84
N LYS A 125 -19.33 -3.79 -0.96
CA LYS A 125 -20.74 -3.76 -1.36
C LYS A 125 -21.01 -2.73 -2.46
N GLN A 126 -20.41 -1.55 -2.39
CA GLN A 126 -20.54 -0.53 -3.42
C GLN A 126 -19.91 -0.94 -4.75
N ALA A 127 -18.73 -1.58 -4.70
CA ALA A 127 -18.00 -1.95 -5.90
C ALA A 127 -18.55 -3.21 -6.60
N THR A 128 -19.16 -4.14 -5.86
CA THR A 128 -19.54 -5.45 -6.42
C THR A 128 -21.03 -5.78 -6.28
N GLY A 129 -21.79 -4.97 -5.54
CA GLY A 129 -23.18 -5.30 -5.15
C GLY A 129 -23.29 -6.41 -4.11
N GLN A 130 -22.18 -7.07 -3.74
CA GLN A 130 -22.16 -8.24 -2.87
C GLN A 130 -21.45 -7.95 -1.54
N ARG A 131 -21.79 -8.69 -0.49
CA ARG A 131 -21.07 -8.64 0.79
C ARG A 131 -20.02 -9.74 0.86
N PRO A 132 -18.85 -9.49 1.49
CA PRO A 132 -17.94 -10.55 1.86
C PRO A 132 -18.61 -11.58 2.76
N ASN A 133 -18.27 -12.84 2.54
CA ASN A 133 -18.74 -14.00 3.30
C ASN A 133 -17.70 -14.53 4.30
N HIS A 134 -16.44 -14.05 4.22
CA HIS A 134 -15.36 -14.46 5.10
C HIS A 134 -14.51 -13.28 5.57
N ILE A 135 -14.05 -13.36 6.82
CA ILE A 135 -12.98 -12.51 7.38
C ILE A 135 -11.87 -13.44 7.87
N PHE A 136 -10.65 -13.26 7.37
CA PHE A 136 -9.48 -14.02 7.81
C PHE A 136 -8.66 -13.18 8.77
N LEU A 137 -8.44 -13.68 9.99
CA LEU A 137 -7.58 -13.05 10.99
C LEU A 137 -6.17 -13.63 10.88
N VAL A 138 -5.22 -12.80 10.46
CA VAL A 138 -3.81 -13.17 10.27
C VAL A 138 -2.89 -12.26 11.10
N GLY A 139 -1.66 -12.68 11.31
CA GLY A 139 -0.69 -12.00 12.17
C GLY A 139 -0.93 -12.22 13.67
N GLY A 140 -0.04 -11.68 14.51
CA GLY A 140 -0.03 -11.93 15.95
C GLY A 140 -1.31 -11.47 16.66
N LEU A 141 -1.81 -10.26 16.37
CA LEU A 141 -3.05 -9.77 16.98
C LEU A 141 -4.29 -10.54 16.50
N GLY A 142 -4.26 -11.09 15.29
CA GLY A 142 -5.34 -11.94 14.76
C GLY A 142 -5.52 -13.26 15.54
N ASP A 143 -4.55 -13.63 16.38
CA ASP A 143 -4.63 -14.79 17.26
C ASP A 143 -5.37 -14.51 18.58
N SER A 144 -5.58 -13.23 18.92
CA SER A 144 -6.25 -12.81 20.15
C SER A 144 -7.66 -13.43 20.27
N PRO A 145 -7.94 -14.23 21.32
CA PRO A 145 -9.26 -14.78 21.56
C PRO A 145 -10.32 -13.68 21.75
N TYR A 146 -9.97 -12.59 22.44
CA TYR A 146 -10.87 -11.44 22.65
C TYR A 146 -11.31 -10.80 21.33
N ILE A 147 -10.36 -10.46 20.45
CA ILE A 147 -10.66 -9.86 19.14
C ILE A 147 -11.48 -10.83 18.28
N TYR A 148 -11.10 -12.12 18.24
CA TYR A 148 -11.85 -13.14 17.51
C TYR A 148 -13.31 -13.24 17.99
N ASN A 149 -13.53 -13.38 19.30
CA ASN A 149 -14.87 -13.51 19.88
C ASN A 149 -15.73 -12.28 19.59
N LYS A 150 -15.17 -11.07 19.77
CA LYS A 150 -15.85 -9.81 19.50
C LYS A 150 -16.24 -9.67 18.03
N LEU A 151 -15.33 -9.99 17.09
CA LEU A 151 -15.61 -9.90 15.65
C LEU A 151 -16.61 -10.98 15.21
N LYS A 152 -16.51 -12.20 15.74
CA LYS A 152 -17.46 -13.29 15.46
C LYS A 152 -18.88 -12.91 15.91
N ALA A 153 -19.03 -12.33 17.09
CA ALA A 153 -20.31 -11.86 17.59
C ALA A 153 -20.84 -10.65 16.80
N LEU A 154 -19.96 -9.74 16.37
CA LEU A 154 -20.37 -8.55 15.61
C LEU A 154 -20.82 -8.87 14.17
N TYR A 155 -20.21 -9.86 13.54
CA TYR A 155 -20.42 -10.19 12.12
C TYR A 155 -21.03 -11.59 11.95
N GLU A 156 -22.22 -11.83 12.53
CA GLU A 156 -22.88 -13.14 12.53
C GLU A 156 -23.10 -13.75 11.13
N ASN A 157 -23.28 -12.89 10.13
CA ASN A 157 -23.51 -13.28 8.73
C ASN A 157 -22.19 -13.46 7.92
N ILE A 158 -21.03 -13.34 8.56
CA ILE A 158 -19.72 -13.45 7.92
C ILE A 158 -18.87 -14.45 8.72
N THR A 159 -18.36 -15.47 8.04
CA THR A 159 -17.51 -16.47 8.69
C THR A 159 -16.16 -15.86 9.05
N VAL A 160 -15.93 -15.65 10.35
CA VAL A 160 -14.62 -15.21 10.88
C VAL A 160 -13.72 -16.43 11.11
N LEU A 161 -12.59 -16.48 10.41
CA LEU A 161 -11.65 -17.61 10.42
C LEU A 161 -10.27 -17.22 10.96
N ARG A 162 -9.67 -18.13 11.73
CA ARG A 162 -8.27 -18.06 12.17
C ARG A 162 -7.47 -19.20 11.52
N PRO A 163 -6.87 -19.00 10.33
CA PRO A 163 -6.16 -20.05 9.62
C PRO A 163 -5.02 -20.64 10.47
N HIS A 164 -4.67 -21.91 10.25
CA HIS A 164 -3.62 -22.58 11.03
C HIS A 164 -2.26 -21.86 10.90
N SER A 165 -1.90 -21.46 9.68
CA SER A 165 -0.68 -20.71 9.36
C SER A 165 -0.80 -19.19 9.57
N ARG A 166 -1.71 -18.71 10.45
CA ARG A 166 -2.01 -17.26 10.59
C ARG A 166 -0.78 -16.37 10.84
N TRP A 167 0.24 -16.87 11.53
CA TRP A 167 1.49 -16.16 11.83
C TRP A 167 2.38 -15.97 10.59
N SER A 168 2.41 -16.97 9.71
CA SER A 168 3.23 -16.98 8.50
C SER A 168 2.45 -16.68 7.22
N ALA A 169 1.11 -16.57 7.27
CA ALA A 169 0.24 -16.50 6.10
C ALA A 169 0.68 -15.43 5.07
N VAL A 170 1.09 -14.25 5.55
CA VAL A 170 1.58 -13.16 4.68
C VAL A 170 2.90 -13.55 4.01
N ALA A 171 3.87 -14.05 4.78
CA ALA A 171 5.16 -14.47 4.26
C ALA A 171 5.03 -15.65 3.28
N SER A 172 4.20 -16.65 3.63
CA SER A 172 3.90 -17.79 2.76
C SER A 172 3.25 -17.36 1.45
N GLY A 173 2.30 -16.43 1.49
CA GLY A 173 1.71 -15.85 0.28
C GLY A 173 2.75 -15.10 -0.58
N GLY A 174 3.69 -14.39 0.06
CA GLY A 174 4.83 -13.75 -0.61
C GLY A 174 5.74 -14.75 -1.33
N VAL A 175 6.11 -15.84 -0.66
CA VAL A 175 6.94 -16.91 -1.24
C VAL A 175 6.20 -17.59 -2.40
N MET A 176 4.93 -17.95 -2.24
CA MET A 176 4.12 -18.53 -3.33
C MET A 176 4.04 -17.60 -4.55
N ARG A 177 3.92 -16.29 -4.32
CA ARG A 177 3.95 -15.30 -5.40
C ARG A 177 5.30 -15.29 -6.11
N LEU A 178 6.41 -15.20 -5.37
CA LEU A 178 7.76 -15.18 -5.95
C LEU A 178 8.06 -16.45 -6.74
N LEU A 179 7.66 -17.62 -6.23
CA LEU A 179 7.81 -18.89 -6.93
C LEU A 179 7.03 -18.91 -8.24
N ARG A 180 5.76 -18.47 -8.23
CA ARG A 180 4.95 -18.37 -9.46
C ARG A 180 5.62 -17.43 -10.48
N ASP A 181 6.10 -16.29 -10.02
CA ASP A 181 6.70 -15.26 -10.88
C ASP A 181 8.01 -15.77 -11.50
N GLY A 182 8.87 -16.41 -10.70
CA GLY A 182 10.12 -17.01 -11.18
C GLY A 182 9.91 -18.15 -12.20
N ILE A 183 8.87 -18.97 -12.03
CA ILE A 183 8.51 -20.02 -13.00
C ILE A 183 8.05 -19.40 -14.33
N ILE A 184 7.34 -18.27 -14.28
CA ILE A 184 6.87 -17.57 -15.50
C ILE A 184 8.06 -16.93 -16.24
N THR A 185 9.03 -16.35 -15.54
CA THR A 185 10.10 -15.54 -16.16
C THR A 185 11.28 -16.36 -16.69
N HIS A 186 11.68 -17.46 -16.03
CA HIS A 186 12.98 -18.10 -16.29
C HIS A 186 12.91 -19.45 -17.00
N ALA A 187 11.76 -19.83 -17.54
CA ALA A 187 11.48 -21.24 -17.78
C ALA A 187 10.80 -21.49 -19.14
N SER A 188 11.43 -22.27 -20.02
CA SER A 188 10.80 -22.76 -21.27
C SER A 188 9.50 -23.54 -20.98
N PRO A 189 8.44 -23.43 -21.79
CA PRO A 189 7.17 -24.11 -21.54
C PRO A 189 7.36 -25.63 -21.34
N SER A 190 6.81 -26.20 -20.26
CA SER A 190 6.75 -27.66 -20.03
C SER A 190 5.48 -28.05 -19.29
N GLN A 191 5.00 -29.29 -19.49
CA GLN A 191 3.80 -29.80 -18.81
C GLN A 191 3.94 -29.78 -17.28
N GLU A 192 5.14 -30.06 -16.77
CA GLU A 192 5.42 -30.02 -15.33
C GLU A 192 5.27 -28.60 -14.76
N LYS A 193 5.77 -27.58 -15.47
CA LYS A 193 5.60 -26.19 -15.06
C LYS A 193 4.14 -25.78 -15.03
N GLU A 194 3.38 -26.17 -16.04
CA GLU A 194 1.96 -25.84 -16.07
C GLU A 194 1.20 -26.52 -14.92
N ARG A 195 1.55 -27.76 -14.58
CA ARG A 195 1.02 -28.44 -13.39
C ARG A 195 1.34 -27.70 -12.09
N ILE A 196 2.57 -27.23 -11.91
CA ILE A 196 2.98 -26.45 -10.73
C ILE A 196 2.29 -25.08 -10.71
N LEU A 197 2.19 -24.39 -11.85
CA LEU A 197 1.50 -23.11 -11.94
C LEU A 197 0.00 -23.25 -11.61
N ARG A 198 -0.64 -24.35 -11.98
CA ARG A 198 -2.04 -24.61 -11.63
C ARG A 198 -2.24 -24.91 -10.14
N SER A 199 -1.22 -25.40 -9.44
CA SER A 199 -1.28 -25.65 -7.99
C SER A 199 -1.02 -24.41 -7.13
N LEU A 200 -0.34 -23.39 -7.69
CA LEU A 200 -0.07 -22.13 -6.99
C LEU A 200 -1.22 -21.13 -7.15
N PRO A 201 -1.58 -20.38 -6.09
CA PRO A 201 -2.61 -19.36 -6.17
C PRO A 201 -2.18 -18.20 -7.08
N GLU A 202 -3.14 -17.65 -7.81
CA GLU A 202 -2.93 -16.52 -8.70
C GLU A 202 -3.71 -15.29 -8.24
N VAL A 203 -3.02 -14.16 -8.17
CA VAL A 203 -3.66 -12.85 -8.08
C VAL A 203 -3.75 -12.29 -9.50
N THR A 204 -4.92 -12.35 -10.11
CA THR A 204 -5.14 -11.96 -11.51
C THR A 204 -5.11 -10.44 -11.68
N SER A 205 -5.56 -9.70 -10.67
CA SER A 205 -5.54 -8.25 -10.68
C SER A 205 -5.54 -7.64 -9.28
N ARG A 206 -5.00 -6.42 -9.20
CA ARG A 206 -4.97 -5.58 -8.00
C ARG A 206 -5.62 -4.24 -8.31
N LYS A 207 -5.96 -3.48 -7.28
CA LYS A 207 -6.45 -2.10 -7.45
C LYS A 207 -5.28 -1.11 -7.35
N SER A 208 -5.24 -0.04 -8.13
CA SER A 208 -4.17 0.94 -7.97
C SER A 208 -4.31 1.68 -6.63
N ARG A 209 -3.20 1.93 -5.94
CA ARG A 209 -3.19 2.69 -4.66
C ARG A 209 -3.01 4.19 -4.90
N TYR A 210 -2.45 4.53 -6.05
CA TYR A 210 -2.12 5.87 -6.47
C TYR A 210 -2.53 6.07 -7.93
N SER A 211 -2.72 7.31 -8.33
CA SER A 211 -2.76 7.65 -9.74
C SER A 211 -1.33 7.87 -10.23
N TYR A 212 -0.96 7.33 -11.38
CA TYR A 212 0.37 7.46 -11.98
C TYR A 212 0.25 8.11 -13.35
N GLY A 213 1.03 9.15 -13.59
CA GLY A 213 0.85 10.01 -14.76
C GLY A 213 2.12 10.77 -15.13
N ILE A 214 2.01 11.55 -16.19
CA ILE A 214 3.04 12.48 -16.66
C ILE A 214 2.40 13.82 -16.96
N ALA A 215 3.14 14.91 -16.76
CA ALA A 215 2.72 16.22 -17.20
C ALA A 215 3.16 16.45 -18.66
N VAL A 216 2.21 16.75 -19.54
CA VAL A 216 2.47 17.05 -20.95
C VAL A 216 1.94 18.43 -21.31
N ARG A 217 2.52 19.07 -22.32
CA ARG A 217 1.97 20.30 -22.89
C ARG A 217 0.71 19.97 -23.70
N CYS A 218 -0.34 20.75 -23.52
CA CYS A 218 -1.61 20.63 -24.25
C CYS A 218 -2.00 22.01 -24.78
N SER A 219 -2.49 22.08 -26.02
CA SER A 219 -3.04 23.31 -26.59
C SER A 219 -4.28 23.71 -25.82
N ILE A 220 -4.35 24.99 -25.44
CA ILE A 220 -5.44 25.54 -24.62
C ILE A 220 -6.78 25.47 -25.34
N GLU A 221 -6.78 25.49 -26.67
CA GLU A 221 -7.99 25.38 -27.50
C GLU A 221 -8.75 24.06 -27.29
N TYR A 222 -8.08 23.01 -26.79
CA TYR A 222 -8.69 21.69 -26.50
C TYR A 222 -8.98 21.46 -25.02
N LEU A 223 -8.82 22.48 -24.16
CA LEU A 223 -9.03 22.37 -22.72
C LEU A 223 -10.34 23.04 -22.33
N ASP A 224 -11.32 22.23 -21.93
CA ASP A 224 -12.61 22.68 -21.39
C ASP A 224 -12.49 23.34 -20.01
N ASP A 225 -11.37 23.10 -19.33
CA ASP A 225 -11.10 23.48 -17.95
C ASP A 225 -9.97 24.50 -17.78
N PHE A 226 -9.62 25.19 -18.86
CA PHE A 226 -8.62 26.25 -18.84
C PHE A 226 -9.04 27.37 -17.89
N ASP A 227 -8.11 27.76 -17.03
CA ASP A 227 -8.30 28.78 -16.01
C ASP A 227 -7.04 29.65 -15.95
N LYS A 228 -7.15 30.89 -16.44
CA LYS A 228 -6.04 31.86 -16.49
C LYS A 228 -5.41 32.18 -15.13
N ASP A 229 -6.13 31.97 -14.03
CA ASP A 229 -5.64 32.28 -12.68
C ASP A 229 -4.87 31.07 -12.09
N LYS A 230 -5.00 29.89 -12.72
CA LYS A 230 -4.36 28.63 -12.27
C LYS A 230 -3.39 28.05 -13.28
N ASP A 231 -3.50 28.43 -14.55
CA ASP A 231 -2.75 27.85 -15.65
C ASP A 231 -1.70 28.82 -16.19
N GLU A 232 -0.45 28.39 -16.10
CA GLU A 232 0.67 29.06 -16.76
C GLU A 232 0.61 28.77 -18.26
N VAL A 233 0.56 29.83 -19.07
CA VAL A 233 0.47 29.76 -20.53
C VAL A 233 1.85 30.00 -21.13
N GLU A 234 2.27 29.08 -21.99
CA GLU A 234 3.47 29.19 -22.81
C GLU A 234 3.06 29.20 -24.29
N ILE A 235 3.86 29.84 -25.15
CA ILE A 235 3.73 29.68 -26.60
C ILE A 235 4.69 28.56 -27.01
N ASP A 236 4.19 27.52 -27.66
CA ASP A 236 5.03 26.44 -28.17
C ASP A 236 5.75 26.83 -29.48
N ALA A 237 6.65 25.95 -29.93
CA ALA A 237 7.41 26.14 -31.16
C ALA A 237 6.56 26.22 -32.43
N GLU A 238 5.29 25.82 -32.38
CA GLU A 238 4.33 25.90 -33.49
C GLU A 238 3.41 27.13 -33.35
N GLY A 239 3.71 28.05 -32.42
CA GLY A 239 2.97 29.30 -32.19
C GLY A 239 1.66 29.12 -31.41
N ARG A 240 1.45 27.97 -30.79
CA ARG A 240 0.20 27.67 -30.07
C ARG A 240 0.33 28.02 -28.60
N ASN A 241 -0.74 28.57 -28.04
CA ASN A 241 -0.87 28.75 -26.60
C ASN A 241 -1.09 27.38 -25.94
N VAL A 242 -0.12 26.94 -25.15
CA VAL A 242 -0.12 25.64 -24.47
C VAL A 242 0.01 25.82 -22.96
N THR A 243 -0.45 24.82 -22.22
CA THR A 243 -0.20 24.70 -20.78
C THR A 243 0.04 23.24 -20.38
N TYR A 244 0.58 23.00 -19.20
CA TYR A 244 0.82 21.64 -18.71
C TYR A 244 -0.45 21.01 -18.14
N ARG A 245 -0.70 19.75 -18.53
CA ARG A 245 -1.77 18.92 -18.00
C ARG A 245 -1.26 17.54 -17.62
N MET A 246 -1.80 17.01 -16.53
CA MET A 246 -1.58 15.62 -16.15
C MET A 246 -2.31 14.71 -17.13
N LYS A 247 -1.57 13.78 -17.73
CA LYS A 247 -2.10 12.60 -18.41
C LYS A 247 -1.83 11.39 -17.52
N TRP A 248 -2.91 10.78 -17.03
CA TRP A 248 -2.84 9.64 -16.13
C TRP A 248 -2.77 8.34 -16.95
N TYR A 249 -1.73 7.54 -16.71
CA TYR A 249 -1.64 6.16 -17.22
C TYR A 249 -2.56 5.22 -16.46
N LEU A 250 -2.76 5.50 -15.18
CA LEU A 250 -3.56 4.70 -14.27
C LEU A 250 -4.11 5.62 -13.18
N VAL A 251 -5.39 5.48 -12.89
CA VAL A 251 -6.05 6.21 -11.81
C VAL A 251 -6.15 5.33 -10.56
N LYS A 252 -6.06 5.95 -9.38
CA LYS A 252 -6.27 5.29 -8.10
C LYS A 252 -7.61 4.52 -8.11
N GLY A 253 -7.56 3.27 -7.65
CA GLY A 253 -8.72 2.39 -7.65
C GLY A 253 -9.00 1.66 -8.96
N GLU A 254 -8.33 2.01 -10.06
CA GLU A 254 -8.44 1.24 -11.31
C GLU A 254 -7.83 -0.15 -11.16
N GLU A 255 -8.34 -1.08 -11.97
CA GLU A 255 -7.84 -2.44 -11.99
C GLU A 255 -6.52 -2.51 -12.76
N VAL A 256 -5.49 -2.98 -12.07
CA VAL A 256 -4.18 -3.22 -12.63
C VAL A 256 -4.14 -4.63 -13.15
N LEU A 257 -4.27 -4.75 -14.48
CA LEU A 257 -3.99 -5.98 -15.19
C LEU A 257 -2.49 -6.15 -15.38
N ARG A 258 -2.04 -7.39 -15.32
CA ARG A 258 -0.62 -7.74 -15.28
C ARG A 258 0.14 -7.42 -16.59
N HIS A 259 -0.56 -7.28 -17.72
CA HIS A 259 0.08 -7.28 -19.05
C HIS A 259 -0.51 -6.28 -20.06
N SER A 260 -1.33 -5.32 -19.63
CA SER A 260 -1.90 -4.32 -20.56
C SER A 260 -1.13 -3.00 -20.44
N PRO A 261 -0.19 -2.69 -21.34
CA PRO A 261 0.55 -1.44 -21.30
C PRO A 261 -0.38 -0.27 -21.63
N VAL A 262 -0.40 0.76 -20.77
CA VAL A 262 -1.00 2.05 -21.13
C VAL A 262 0.06 2.91 -21.77
N LYS A 263 -0.15 3.30 -23.03
CA LYS A 263 0.78 4.11 -23.82
C LYS A 263 0.32 5.56 -23.84
N VAL A 264 1.23 6.48 -23.54
CA VAL A 264 1.00 7.92 -23.74
C VAL A 264 1.99 8.41 -24.79
N PRO A 265 1.49 8.97 -25.92
CA PRO A 265 2.35 9.58 -26.91
C PRO A 265 2.97 10.85 -26.33
N TYR A 266 4.19 11.14 -26.75
CA TYR A 266 4.94 12.27 -26.24
C TYR A 266 5.63 13.02 -27.37
N THR A 267 5.77 14.32 -27.17
CA THR A 267 6.36 15.22 -28.16
C THR A 267 7.40 16.10 -27.48
N LYS A 268 8.57 16.22 -28.10
CA LYS A 268 9.65 17.10 -27.67
C LYS A 268 9.94 18.15 -28.75
N TYR A 269 10.26 19.35 -28.30
CA TYR A 269 10.67 20.47 -29.13
C TYR A 269 12.04 20.93 -28.65
N VAL A 270 12.96 21.16 -29.57
CA VAL A 270 14.33 21.63 -29.31
C VAL A 270 14.70 22.68 -30.36
N GLN A 271 15.39 23.75 -29.94
CA GLN A 271 15.76 24.87 -30.80
C GLN A 271 17.18 24.74 -31.36
N ASP A 272 18.13 24.33 -30.52
CA ASP A 272 19.56 24.32 -30.85
C ASP A 272 20.16 22.91 -30.67
N GLU A 273 20.72 22.65 -29.49
CA GLU A 273 21.39 21.40 -29.17
C GLU A 273 20.44 20.39 -28.54
N LEU A 274 20.53 19.15 -29.00
CA LEU A 274 19.80 18.04 -28.42
C LEU A 274 20.30 17.79 -26.99
N PRO A 275 19.42 17.79 -25.98
CA PRO A 275 19.84 17.43 -24.63
C PRO A 275 20.52 16.05 -24.63
N PRO A 276 21.53 15.79 -23.78
CA PRO A 276 22.29 14.55 -23.82
C PRO A 276 21.43 13.30 -23.60
N LYS A 277 20.31 13.44 -22.87
CA LYS A 277 19.34 12.38 -22.60
C LYS A 277 17.91 12.88 -22.78
N CYS A 278 17.03 11.98 -23.17
CA CYS A 278 15.59 12.20 -23.10
C CYS A 278 15.10 11.83 -21.69
N ILE A 279 14.45 12.78 -21.01
CA ILE A 279 14.00 12.63 -19.62
C ILE A 279 12.48 12.69 -19.53
N PHE A 280 11.90 11.69 -18.87
CA PHE A 280 10.49 11.63 -18.48
C PHE A 280 10.35 11.72 -16.97
N SER A 281 9.54 12.66 -16.47
CA SER A 281 9.24 12.79 -15.05
C SER A 281 7.88 12.17 -14.74
N ILE A 282 7.89 10.98 -14.16
CA ILE A 282 6.66 10.32 -13.71
C ILE A 282 6.21 10.96 -12.41
N ARG A 283 4.91 11.25 -12.34
CA ARG A 283 4.27 11.85 -11.18
C ARG A 283 3.19 10.93 -10.66
N TYR A 284 2.92 11.04 -9.37
CA TYR A 284 1.85 10.30 -8.73
C TYR A 284 1.00 11.20 -7.82
N SER A 285 -0.24 10.77 -7.58
CA SER A 285 -1.16 11.40 -6.63
C SER A 285 -1.83 10.37 -5.74
N ARG A 286 -2.13 10.78 -4.50
CA ARG A 286 -2.87 9.99 -3.50
C ARG A 286 -4.37 10.33 -3.48
N GLU A 287 -4.77 11.39 -4.17
CA GLU A 287 -6.14 11.88 -4.17
C GLU A 287 -7.10 10.87 -4.80
N SER A 288 -8.35 10.87 -4.33
CA SER A 288 -9.41 10.01 -4.89
C SER A 288 -9.78 10.43 -6.31
N GLU A 289 -9.85 11.73 -6.54
CA GLU A 289 -9.90 12.31 -7.88
C GLU A 289 -8.52 12.94 -8.16
N PRO A 290 -7.74 12.39 -9.10
CA PRO A 290 -6.40 12.89 -9.33
C PRO A 290 -6.43 14.28 -9.97
N PRO A 291 -5.52 15.20 -9.58
CA PRO A 291 -5.51 16.55 -10.09
C PRO A 291 -5.24 16.58 -11.60
N ARG A 292 -5.81 17.56 -12.28
CA ARG A 292 -5.59 17.80 -13.71
C ARG A 292 -4.30 18.60 -13.98
N ARG A 293 -3.81 19.33 -12.99
CA ARG A 293 -2.61 20.18 -13.03
C ARG A 293 -1.44 19.52 -12.27
N ARG A 294 -0.24 20.11 -12.39
CA ARG A 294 0.98 19.60 -11.73
C ARG A 294 0.92 19.81 -10.21
N GLU A 295 0.28 20.89 -9.78
CA GLU A 295 0.02 21.21 -8.39
C GLU A 295 -0.78 20.06 -7.74
N GLY A 296 -0.38 19.64 -6.54
CA GLY A 296 -1.00 18.50 -5.84
C GLY A 296 -0.51 17.12 -6.30
N THR A 297 0.54 17.04 -7.12
CA THR A 297 1.22 15.77 -7.47
C THR A 297 2.66 15.76 -6.97
N LYS A 298 3.21 14.56 -6.76
CA LYS A 298 4.63 14.35 -6.41
C LYS A 298 5.35 13.63 -7.54
N ILE A 299 6.65 13.89 -7.71
CA ILE A 299 7.48 13.14 -8.64
C ILE A 299 7.73 11.75 -8.03
N LEU A 300 7.45 10.69 -8.78
CA LEU A 300 7.78 9.31 -8.40
C LEU A 300 9.22 8.98 -8.80
N CYS A 301 9.52 9.19 -10.07
CA CYS A 301 10.81 8.88 -10.65
C CYS A 301 11.07 9.69 -11.92
N GLN A 302 12.34 9.74 -12.29
CA GLN A 302 12.80 10.19 -13.59
C GLN A 302 13.33 8.99 -14.38
N ILE A 303 12.93 8.93 -15.65
CA ILE A 303 13.33 7.90 -16.59
C ILE A 303 14.17 8.59 -17.65
N GLU A 304 15.42 8.18 -17.76
CA GLU A 304 16.38 8.72 -18.72
C GLU A 304 16.70 7.68 -19.79
N CYS A 305 16.79 8.13 -21.04
CA CYS A 305 17.14 7.28 -22.17
C CYS A 305 17.93 8.05 -23.24
N ASP A 306 18.50 7.29 -24.19
CA ASP A 306 19.17 7.85 -25.35
C ASP A 306 18.17 8.20 -26.45
N TRP A 307 18.48 9.25 -27.21
CA TRP A 307 17.76 9.57 -28.43
C TRP A 307 18.11 8.55 -29.51
N ASP A 308 17.12 8.11 -30.27
CA ASP A 308 17.33 7.14 -31.35
C ASP A 308 17.76 7.81 -32.66
N LYS A 309 17.54 9.12 -32.79
CA LYS A 309 17.89 9.93 -33.96
C LYS A 309 18.55 11.23 -33.55
N PRO A 310 19.59 11.66 -34.29
CA PRO A 310 20.18 12.99 -34.11
C PRO A 310 19.20 14.09 -34.51
N ILE A 311 19.43 15.30 -34.01
CA ILE A 311 18.49 16.43 -34.15
C ILE A 311 18.27 16.85 -35.60
N ASP A 312 19.25 16.65 -36.49
CA ASP A 312 19.17 16.99 -37.90
C ASP A 312 18.07 16.23 -38.65
N GLN A 313 17.71 15.04 -38.15
CA GLN A 313 16.62 14.20 -38.67
C GLN A 313 15.24 14.54 -38.10
N TRP A 314 15.15 15.45 -37.13
CA TRP A 314 13.88 15.87 -36.54
C TRP A 314 13.13 16.84 -37.45
N LYS A 315 11.80 16.85 -37.35
CA LYS A 315 10.95 17.69 -38.19
C LYS A 315 11.12 19.17 -37.83
N ARG A 316 11.50 20.04 -38.77
CA ARG A 316 11.52 21.49 -38.55
C ARG A 316 10.10 22.02 -38.36
N VAL A 317 9.90 22.89 -37.39
CA VAL A 317 8.60 23.49 -37.05
C VAL A 317 8.76 24.97 -36.70
N GLY A 318 7.67 25.73 -36.72
CA GLY A 318 7.70 27.17 -36.46
C GLY A 318 8.34 27.97 -37.60
N ASN A 319 8.80 29.19 -37.30
CA ASN A 319 9.47 30.01 -38.29
C ASN A 319 10.88 29.45 -38.57
N PRO A 320 11.32 29.39 -39.84
CA PRO A 320 12.65 28.87 -40.19
C PRO A 320 13.83 29.58 -39.52
N SER A 321 13.66 30.87 -39.17
CA SER A 321 14.65 31.68 -38.43
C SER A 321 14.87 31.22 -37.00
N ASP A 322 13.86 30.59 -36.41
CA ASP A 322 13.84 30.29 -34.98
C ASP A 322 14.50 28.94 -34.68
N GLY A 323 14.79 28.12 -35.69
CA GLY A 323 15.57 26.88 -35.55
C GLY A 323 14.84 25.68 -34.95
N TRP A 324 13.57 25.83 -34.53
CA TRP A 324 12.84 24.78 -33.82
C TRP A 324 12.66 23.47 -34.61
N ARG A 325 12.85 22.37 -33.89
CA ARG A 325 12.67 21.00 -34.37
C ARG A 325 11.82 20.20 -33.39
N LYS A 326 10.98 19.33 -33.94
CA LYS A 326 9.99 18.50 -33.24
C LYS A 326 10.31 17.01 -33.40
N TYR A 327 10.17 16.30 -32.30
CA TYR A 327 10.20 14.84 -32.23
C TYR A 327 8.90 14.32 -31.64
N ASP A 328 8.09 13.61 -32.44
CA ASP A 328 6.74 13.15 -32.09
C ASP A 328 6.57 11.62 -32.14
N ASP A 329 7.65 10.87 -32.36
CA ASP A 329 7.68 9.41 -32.30
C ASP A 329 8.23 8.91 -30.94
N LEU A 330 7.71 9.46 -29.84
CA LEU A 330 8.01 9.00 -28.48
C LEU A 330 6.75 8.39 -27.86
N ALA A 331 6.89 7.20 -27.28
CA ALA A 331 5.82 6.60 -26.49
C ALA A 331 6.39 5.98 -25.22
N LEU A 332 5.88 6.42 -24.08
CA LEU A 332 6.16 5.78 -22.80
C LEU A 332 4.98 4.88 -22.44
N ALA A 333 5.28 3.64 -22.10
CA ALA A 333 4.31 2.65 -21.70
C ALA A 333 4.54 2.24 -20.24
N MET A 334 3.45 2.13 -19.48
CA MET A 334 3.47 1.62 -18.12
C MET A 334 2.83 0.23 -18.07
N THR A 335 3.52 -0.75 -17.48
CA THR A 335 3.02 -2.08 -17.15
C THR A 335 3.16 -2.32 -15.64
N PHE A 336 2.66 -3.45 -15.14
CA PHE A 336 2.84 -3.83 -13.74
C PHE A 336 3.32 -5.27 -13.59
N GLU A 337 4.38 -5.44 -12.82
CA GLU A 337 4.87 -6.75 -12.43
C GLU A 337 4.99 -6.80 -10.92
N GLY A 338 4.49 -7.87 -10.29
CA GLY A 338 4.44 -7.95 -8.82
C GLY A 338 3.56 -6.89 -8.13
N GLY A 339 2.86 -6.01 -8.87
CA GLY A 339 2.15 -4.85 -8.32
C GLY A 339 3.01 -3.58 -8.25
N GLN A 340 4.23 -3.62 -8.80
CA GLN A 340 5.09 -2.45 -8.98
C GLN A 340 5.02 -1.98 -10.44
N PRO A 341 5.04 -0.66 -10.71
CA PRO A 341 5.07 -0.15 -12.06
C PRO A 341 6.40 -0.51 -12.73
N LYS A 342 6.31 -1.05 -13.94
CA LYS A 342 7.44 -1.20 -14.87
C LYS A 342 7.22 -0.27 -16.05
N TRP A 343 8.30 0.31 -16.53
CA TRP A 343 8.26 1.30 -17.61
C TRP A 343 8.94 0.72 -18.83
N HIS A 344 8.26 0.79 -19.96
CA HIS A 344 8.78 0.42 -21.25
C HIS A 344 8.74 1.65 -22.13
N LEU A 345 9.90 2.07 -22.62
CA LEU A 345 10.00 3.23 -23.47
C LEU A 345 10.22 2.80 -24.91
N ARG A 346 9.51 3.45 -25.81
CA ARG A 346 9.78 3.43 -27.25
C ARG A 346 10.26 4.82 -27.67
N VAL A 347 11.43 4.87 -28.27
CA VAL A 347 12.02 6.07 -28.88
C VAL A 347 12.17 5.79 -30.37
N GLY A 348 11.31 6.38 -31.19
CA GLY A 348 11.22 6.21 -32.63
C GLY A 348 10.95 4.79 -33.11
N THR A 349 11.80 4.28 -34.01
CA THR A 349 11.65 2.94 -34.63
C THR A 349 12.18 1.80 -33.76
N ASN A 350 12.94 2.12 -32.71
CA ASN A 350 13.48 1.10 -31.81
C ASN A 350 12.39 0.58 -30.86
N THR A 351 11.98 -0.67 -31.07
CA THR A 351 11.03 -1.41 -30.23
C THR A 351 11.67 -2.04 -28.99
N GLU A 352 13.00 -2.02 -28.88
CA GLU A 352 13.67 -2.59 -27.73
C GLU A 352 13.51 -1.68 -26.49
N VAL A 353 13.18 -2.33 -25.37
CA VAL A 353 13.23 -1.76 -24.04
C VAL A 353 14.68 -1.28 -23.83
N GLN A 354 14.94 0.00 -24.07
CA GLN A 354 16.25 0.56 -23.78
C GLN A 354 16.57 0.36 -22.30
N ASN A 355 17.85 0.22 -21.97
CA ASN A 355 18.35 0.29 -20.59
C ASN A 355 18.01 1.68 -20.03
N VAL A 356 16.81 1.82 -19.48
CA VAL A 356 16.34 3.06 -18.89
C VAL A 356 16.94 3.20 -17.49
N GLN A 357 17.62 4.31 -17.24
CA GLN A 357 18.02 4.66 -15.89
C GLN A 357 16.81 5.24 -15.17
N ILE A 358 16.36 4.57 -14.11
CA ILE A 358 15.23 5.01 -13.30
C ILE A 358 15.78 5.54 -11.97
N LYS A 359 15.64 6.84 -11.75
CA LYS A 359 15.95 7.47 -10.48
C LYS A 359 14.65 7.72 -9.72
N TYR A 360 14.41 6.95 -8.66
CA TYR A 360 13.31 7.20 -7.74
C TYR A 360 13.63 8.39 -6.85
N MET A 361 12.61 9.20 -6.57
CA MET A 361 12.71 10.35 -5.67
C MET A 361 12.15 9.95 -4.30
N ASP A 362 12.86 10.31 -3.24
CA ASP A 362 12.48 10.01 -1.84
C ASP A 362 11.20 10.72 -1.37
#